data_AF-A0A5S4GAN3-F1
#
_entry.id   AF-A0A5S4GAN3-F1
#
_cell.length_a   1.000
_cell.length_b   1.000
_cell.length_c   1.000
_cell.angle_alpha   90.00
_cell.angle_beta   90.00
_cell.angle_gamma   90.00
#
_symmetry.space_group_name_H-M   'P 1'
#
loop_
_entity.id
_entity.type
_entity.pdbx_description
1 polymer ?
#
loop_
_entity_poly.entity_id
_entity_poly.type
_entity_poly.pdbx_seq_one_letter_code
_entity_poly.pdbx_strand_id
1 'polypeptide(L)'
;MSKRYLAVAALAAATLLAAPLTANAAAAGQASAASAAAGLASAAPAQPLKLRGGLTLYLPIQWKVYRVSPDWIRVVTGKCAKPEAGYGTPECDSFWVLGPKAIKQGDELFRPYTAKEPFYPATDVQLCPHNRKWGQVVGAAKVKGLRQVGPGHKAAYREWKATCVSYSGGGVKSRYVQREWYLPKTRILVVDQWNTPGLADALRYADWN
;
A
#
# COMPACT_ATOMS: atom_id res chain seq x y z
N MET A 1 55.70 -8.33 -8.86
CA MET A 1 56.09 -6.95 -8.48
C MET A 1 55.06 -6.47 -7.45
N SER A 2 55.23 -6.65 -6.13
CA SER A 2 55.95 -5.78 -5.15
C SER A 2 55.69 -4.29 -5.42
N LYS A 3 55.11 -3.45 -4.54
CA LYS A 3 55.44 -3.08 -3.14
C LYS A 3 54.18 -2.41 -2.50
N ARG A 4 53.65 -2.77 -1.33
CA ARG A 4 53.97 -2.32 0.06
C ARG A 4 54.31 -0.83 0.27
N TYR A 5 53.44 -0.11 0.99
CA TYR A 5 53.72 0.97 1.98
C TYR A 5 52.54 0.93 3.00
N LEU A 6 52.69 0.44 4.25
CA LEU A 6 53.12 1.12 5.51
C LEU A 6 52.33 2.43 5.77
N ALA A 7 51.32 2.49 6.67
CA ALA A 7 51.35 2.60 8.16
C ALA A 7 52.03 3.91 8.64
N VAL A 8 51.60 4.71 9.65
CA VAL A 8 51.24 4.44 11.07
C VAL A 8 50.68 5.75 11.72
N ALA A 9 49.94 5.60 12.84
CA ALA A 9 49.91 6.46 14.07
C ALA A 9 49.08 7.76 14.11
N ALA A 10 48.46 8.20 15.23
CA ALA A 10 48.33 7.67 16.60
C ALA A 10 47.22 8.40 17.41
N LEU A 11 46.63 7.64 18.35
CA LEU A 11 46.18 7.94 19.72
C LEU A 11 45.78 9.36 20.18
N ALA A 12 44.61 9.44 20.83
CA ALA A 12 44.50 10.03 22.17
C ALA A 12 43.32 9.39 22.94
N ALA A 13 43.63 8.71 24.03
CA ALA A 13 42.70 8.24 25.04
C ALA A 13 42.62 9.27 26.17
N ALA A 14 41.42 9.50 26.72
CA ALA A 14 41.25 10.19 27.99
C ALA A 14 40.23 9.42 28.83
N THR A 15 40.74 8.68 29.81
CA THR A 15 40.03 8.08 30.93
C THR A 15 39.95 9.09 32.06
N LEU A 16 38.76 9.28 32.65
CA LEU A 16 38.60 9.87 33.99
C LEU A 16 37.77 8.92 34.86
N LEU A 17 38.27 8.67 36.07
CA LEU A 17 37.80 7.74 37.08
C LEU A 17 37.11 8.48 38.24
N ALA A 18 36.09 7.81 38.82
CA ALA A 18 35.58 7.86 40.20
C ALA A 18 34.94 9.18 40.71
N ALA A 19 33.93 9.22 41.59
CA ALA A 19 33.44 8.27 42.60
C ALA A 19 31.95 8.55 42.96
N PRO A 20 31.28 7.73 43.80
CA PRO A 20 29.85 7.80 44.08
C PRO A 20 29.53 8.68 45.31
N LEU A 21 28.36 9.33 45.30
CA LEU A 21 27.76 9.93 46.49
C LEU A 21 26.35 9.35 46.68
N THR A 22 26.19 8.56 47.75
CA THR A 22 24.91 8.17 48.33
C THR A 22 24.61 9.06 49.52
N ALA A 23 23.45 9.72 49.55
CA ALA A 23 22.70 9.99 50.78
C ALA A 23 21.26 10.45 50.47
N ASN A 24 20.32 9.72 51.06
CA ASN A 24 18.87 9.91 51.01
C ASN A 24 18.38 11.22 51.64
N ALA A 25 17.27 11.75 51.13
CA ALA A 25 16.22 12.33 51.98
C ALA A 25 14.87 12.26 51.26
N ALA A 26 13.91 11.62 51.93
CA ALA A 26 12.52 11.53 51.51
C ALA A 26 11.82 12.90 51.62
N ALA A 27 11.01 13.24 50.61
CA ALA A 27 9.91 14.16 50.76
C ALA A 27 8.74 13.66 49.90
N ALA A 28 7.64 13.38 50.58
CA ALA A 28 6.36 13.03 49.98
C ALA A 28 5.85 14.16 49.08
N GLY A 29 5.23 13.79 47.97
CA GLY A 29 4.59 14.73 47.06
C GLY A 29 3.91 13.99 45.91
N GLN A 30 2.69 13.51 46.14
CA GLN A 30 1.76 13.10 45.10
C GLN A 30 1.61 14.23 44.08
N ALA A 31 1.88 13.98 42.80
CA ALA A 31 1.15 14.59 41.70
C ALA A 31 1.51 13.95 40.35
N SER A 32 0.46 13.67 39.59
CA SER A 32 0.44 13.55 38.13
C SER A 32 0.88 12.23 37.51
N ALA A 33 0.10 11.18 37.83
CA ALA A 33 -0.34 10.22 36.82
C ALA A 33 -1.15 10.94 35.73
N ALA A 34 -0.47 11.70 34.87
CA ALA A 34 -1.08 12.42 33.75
C ALA A 34 -0.11 12.44 32.57
N SER A 35 0.28 11.26 32.08
CA SER A 35 0.96 11.11 30.78
C SER A 35 0.60 9.80 30.07
N ALA A 36 -0.57 9.22 30.39
CA ALA A 36 -1.14 8.08 29.67
C ALA A 36 -2.32 8.46 28.74
N ALA A 37 -2.46 9.74 28.39
CA ALA A 37 -3.39 10.23 27.38
C ALA A 37 -2.63 10.85 26.19
N ALA A 38 -1.55 10.19 25.75
CA ALA A 38 -0.98 10.46 24.45
C ALA A 38 -1.93 9.90 23.39
N GLY A 39 -2.89 10.74 22.99
CA GLY A 39 -3.62 10.66 21.73
C GLY A 39 -4.20 9.28 21.37
N LEU A 40 -5.37 8.96 21.92
CA LEU A 40 -6.37 8.33 21.08
C LEU A 40 -6.69 9.37 20.00
N ALA A 41 -5.91 9.36 18.91
CA ALA A 41 -6.34 9.98 17.67
C ALA A 41 -7.75 9.45 17.45
N SER A 42 -8.74 10.35 17.56
CA SER A 42 -10.14 9.99 17.38
C SER A 42 -10.21 9.23 16.06
N ALA A 43 -10.43 7.92 16.15
CA ALA A 43 -10.43 7.07 14.98
C ALA A 43 -11.51 7.65 14.07
N ALA A 44 -11.11 8.12 12.89
CA ALA A 44 -12.06 8.68 11.95
C ALA A 44 -13.19 7.66 11.77
N PRO A 45 -14.45 8.11 11.73
CA PRO A 45 -15.59 7.21 11.59
C PRO A 45 -15.33 6.27 10.41
N ALA A 46 -15.47 4.97 10.66
CA ALA A 46 -15.18 3.92 9.70
C ALA A 46 -16.39 3.00 9.50
N GLN A 47 -16.52 2.48 8.28
CA GLN A 47 -17.53 1.50 7.89
C GLN A 47 -16.87 0.15 7.57
N PRO A 48 -17.52 -0.98 7.93
CA PRO A 48 -16.98 -2.29 7.63
C PRO A 48 -17.28 -2.70 6.19
N LEU A 49 -16.25 -3.10 5.44
CA LEU A 49 -16.35 -3.83 4.19
C LEU A 49 -15.98 -5.30 4.44
N LYS A 50 -17.01 -6.14 4.56
CA LYS A 50 -16.84 -7.59 4.68
C LYS A 50 -16.51 -8.21 3.32
N LEU A 51 -15.45 -9.00 3.31
CA LEU A 51 -14.92 -9.72 2.15
C LEU A 51 -14.90 -11.22 2.43
N ARG A 52 -14.52 -11.99 1.43
CA ARG A 52 -14.46 -13.45 1.53
C ARG A 52 -13.36 -13.92 2.48
N GLY A 53 -13.50 -15.14 3.01
CA GLY A 53 -12.49 -15.75 3.88
C GLY A 53 -12.27 -15.00 5.19
N GLY A 54 -13.31 -14.32 5.69
CA GLY A 54 -13.30 -13.66 7.00
C GLY A 54 -12.70 -12.27 7.05
N LEU A 55 -12.09 -11.78 5.97
CA LEU A 55 -11.46 -10.46 5.94
C LEU A 55 -12.52 -9.34 6.04
N THR A 56 -12.35 -8.44 7.00
CA THR A 56 -13.13 -7.20 7.13
C THR A 56 -12.20 -6.01 7.09
N LEU A 57 -12.41 -5.10 6.12
CA LEU A 57 -11.70 -3.82 6.06
C LEU A 57 -12.52 -2.74 6.75
N TYR A 58 -11.89 -1.90 7.57
CA TYR A 58 -12.51 -0.72 8.14
C TYR A 58 -12.14 0.50 7.30
N LEU A 59 -13.07 0.89 6.44
CA LEU A 59 -12.86 1.98 5.49
C LEU A 59 -13.36 3.29 6.11
N PRO A 60 -12.67 4.43 5.94
CA PRO A 60 -13.22 5.72 6.32
C PRO A 60 -14.63 5.95 5.76
N ILE A 61 -15.53 6.55 6.54
CA ILE A 61 -16.96 6.70 6.19
C ILE A 61 -17.18 7.52 4.91
N GLN A 62 -16.23 8.41 4.58
CA GLN A 62 -16.27 9.22 3.36
C GLN A 62 -15.92 8.44 2.09
N TRP A 63 -15.33 7.25 2.22
CA TRP A 63 -15.08 6.39 1.07
C TRP A 63 -16.37 5.67 0.67
N LYS A 64 -16.63 5.61 -0.63
CA LYS A 64 -17.86 5.02 -1.17
C LYS A 64 -17.56 3.67 -1.79
N VAL A 65 -18.30 2.65 -1.37
CA VAL A 65 -18.12 1.28 -1.86
C VAL A 65 -19.15 0.99 -2.96
N TYR A 66 -18.66 0.60 -4.13
CA TYR A 66 -19.46 0.20 -5.28
C TYR A 66 -19.18 -1.25 -5.63
N ARG A 67 -20.21 -2.09 -5.60
CA ARG A 67 -20.13 -3.48 -6.06
C ARG A 67 -20.46 -3.51 -7.55
N VAL A 68 -19.45 -3.32 -8.38
CA VAL A 68 -19.59 -3.12 -9.84
C VAL A 68 -20.09 -4.38 -10.54
N SER A 69 -19.52 -5.53 -10.19
CA SER A 69 -19.99 -6.83 -10.64
C SER A 69 -19.50 -7.92 -9.66
N PRO A 70 -19.91 -9.19 -9.79
CA PRO A 70 -19.42 -10.25 -8.91
C PRO A 70 -17.89 -10.31 -8.87
N ASP A 71 -17.31 -10.26 -7.67
CA ASP A 71 -15.85 -10.17 -7.43
C ASP A 71 -15.16 -8.89 -7.92
N TRP A 72 -15.90 -7.85 -8.26
CA TRP A 72 -15.39 -6.52 -8.61
C TRP A 72 -15.99 -5.46 -7.69
N ILE A 73 -15.21 -5.03 -6.71
CA ILE A 73 -15.58 -3.95 -5.81
C ILE A 73 -14.67 -2.76 -6.08
N ARG A 74 -15.26 -1.59 -6.31
CA ARG A 74 -14.53 -0.33 -6.39
C ARG A 74 -14.76 0.47 -5.13
N VAL A 75 -13.70 0.96 -4.52
CA VAL A 75 -13.78 1.89 -3.38
C VAL A 75 -13.32 3.25 -3.86
N VAL A 76 -14.26 4.19 -3.94
CA VAL A 76 -14.03 5.56 -4.39
C VAL A 76 -13.66 6.42 -3.19
N THR A 77 -12.53 7.12 -3.29
CA THR A 77 -11.95 7.91 -2.19
C THR A 77 -11.89 9.40 -2.49
N GLY A 78 -12.26 9.80 -3.70
CA GLY A 78 -12.23 11.19 -4.16
C GLY A 78 -13.13 11.42 -5.37
N LYS A 79 -12.65 12.18 -6.36
CA LYS A 79 -13.42 12.51 -7.56
C LYS A 79 -13.63 11.28 -8.41
N CYS A 80 -14.86 11.05 -8.85
CA CYS A 80 -15.20 9.96 -9.75
C CYS A 80 -16.56 10.22 -10.42
N ALA A 81 -16.58 10.38 -11.74
CA ALA A 81 -17.83 10.65 -12.47
C ALA A 81 -18.64 9.38 -12.78
N LYS A 82 -17.98 8.23 -12.93
CA LYS A 82 -18.60 6.95 -13.31
C LYS A 82 -18.07 5.81 -12.41
N PRO A 83 -18.54 5.73 -11.16
CA PRO A 83 -18.00 4.77 -10.19
C PRO A 83 -18.29 3.31 -10.55
N GLU A 84 -19.39 3.03 -11.27
CA GLU A 84 -19.78 1.68 -11.71
C GLU A 84 -19.11 1.24 -13.02
N ALA A 85 -18.30 2.10 -13.65
CA ALA A 85 -17.62 1.73 -14.88
C ALA A 85 -16.44 0.78 -14.63
N GLY A 86 -16.04 0.01 -15.65
CA GLY A 86 -14.99 -1.00 -15.55
C GLY A 86 -13.58 -0.47 -15.24
N TYR A 87 -12.65 -1.37 -14.92
CA TYR A 87 -11.28 -1.10 -14.46
C TYR A 87 -10.53 -0.01 -15.24
N GLY A 88 -10.59 -0.06 -16.58
CA GLY A 88 -9.90 0.89 -17.46
C GLY A 88 -10.52 2.29 -17.54
N THR A 89 -11.57 2.58 -16.75
CA THR A 89 -12.20 3.90 -16.75
C THR A 89 -11.35 4.90 -15.97
N PRO A 90 -10.82 5.94 -16.63
CA PRO A 90 -9.92 6.90 -16.00
C PRO A 90 -10.68 7.93 -15.16
N GLU A 91 -9.91 8.81 -14.49
CA GLU A 91 -10.40 9.98 -13.77
C GLU A 91 -11.34 9.64 -12.61
N CYS A 92 -10.97 8.60 -11.87
CA CYS A 92 -11.71 8.15 -10.70
C CYS A 92 -10.76 7.71 -9.59
N ASP A 93 -10.59 8.60 -8.60
CA ASP A 93 -9.78 8.44 -7.41
C ASP A 93 -10.32 7.26 -6.58
N SER A 94 -9.73 6.09 -6.80
CA SER A 94 -10.27 4.84 -6.28
C SER A 94 -9.24 3.72 -6.25
N PHE A 95 -9.55 2.66 -5.53
CA PHE A 95 -8.86 1.38 -5.65
C PHE A 95 -9.87 0.25 -5.86
N TRP A 96 -9.38 -0.86 -6.39
CA TRP A 96 -10.18 -2.05 -6.63
C TRP A 96 -9.91 -3.11 -5.57
N VAL A 97 -10.97 -3.78 -5.11
CA VAL A 97 -10.92 -5.01 -4.32
C VAL A 97 -11.54 -6.11 -5.17
N LEU A 98 -10.72 -7.08 -5.52
CA LEU A 98 -10.98 -8.07 -6.56
C LEU A 98 -11.03 -9.48 -5.95
N GLY A 99 -12.02 -10.25 -6.35
CA GLY A 99 -12.21 -11.64 -5.94
C GLY A 99 -11.85 -12.66 -7.04
N PRO A 100 -12.20 -13.94 -6.84
CA PRO A 100 -11.77 -15.03 -7.72
C PRO A 100 -12.10 -14.85 -9.20
N LYS A 101 -13.30 -14.37 -9.57
CA LYS A 101 -13.66 -14.21 -10.98
C LYS A 101 -12.79 -13.15 -11.66
N ALA A 102 -12.55 -12.01 -11.00
CA ALA A 102 -11.64 -10.97 -11.50
C ALA A 102 -10.20 -11.49 -11.62
N ILE A 103 -9.72 -12.22 -10.60
CA ILE A 103 -8.36 -12.78 -10.58
C ILE A 103 -8.15 -13.82 -11.69
N LYS A 104 -9.17 -14.60 -12.05
CA LYS A 104 -9.08 -15.59 -13.16
C LYS A 104 -8.82 -14.95 -14.53
N GLN A 105 -9.09 -13.65 -14.67
CA GLN A 105 -8.97 -12.91 -15.92
C GLN A 105 -8.18 -11.61 -15.72
N GLY A 106 -7.30 -11.58 -14.70
CA GLY A 106 -6.70 -10.36 -14.18
C GLY A 106 -5.39 -9.93 -14.83
N ASP A 107 -4.78 -10.79 -15.65
CA ASP A 107 -3.55 -10.51 -16.37
C ASP A 107 -3.84 -10.17 -17.84
N GLU A 108 -2.83 -9.66 -18.54
CA GLU A 108 -2.89 -9.34 -19.96
C GLU A 108 -3.41 -10.53 -20.78
N LEU A 109 -4.18 -10.22 -21.84
CA LEU A 109 -4.93 -11.19 -22.64
C LEU A 109 -5.99 -11.96 -21.81
N PHE A 110 -6.45 -11.38 -20.70
CA PHE A 110 -7.43 -11.98 -19.78
C PHE A 110 -6.96 -13.31 -19.18
N ARG A 111 -5.64 -13.48 -18.98
CA ARG A 111 -5.09 -14.66 -18.32
C ARG A 111 -5.30 -14.59 -16.80
N PRO A 112 -5.15 -15.72 -16.08
CA PRO A 112 -5.18 -15.70 -14.63
C PRO A 112 -4.04 -14.87 -14.02
N TYR A 113 -4.38 -13.97 -13.09
CA TYR A 113 -3.40 -13.20 -12.33
C TYR A 113 -2.67 -14.09 -11.32
N THR A 114 -1.33 -14.00 -11.32
CA THR A 114 -0.45 -14.81 -10.46
C THR A 114 0.53 -14.00 -9.61
N ALA A 115 0.40 -12.66 -9.61
CA ALA A 115 1.35 -11.72 -8.98
C ALA A 115 2.80 -11.76 -9.53
N LYS A 116 3.02 -12.48 -10.65
CA LYS A 116 4.26 -12.44 -11.43
C LYS A 116 4.29 -11.27 -12.40
N GLU A 117 3.13 -10.89 -12.91
CA GLU A 117 2.84 -9.75 -13.77
C GLU A 117 1.81 -8.83 -13.07
N PRO A 118 1.73 -7.54 -13.43
CA PRO A 118 0.74 -6.63 -12.89
C PRO A 118 -0.69 -7.04 -13.25
N PHE A 119 -1.66 -6.60 -12.45
CA PHE A 119 -3.06 -6.70 -12.81
C PHE A 119 -3.35 -5.77 -14.00
N TYR A 120 -3.64 -6.35 -15.15
CA TYR A 120 -3.88 -5.67 -16.41
C TYR A 120 -4.81 -6.48 -17.32
N PRO A 121 -6.13 -6.53 -17.02
CA PRO A 121 -7.08 -7.40 -17.70
C PRO A 121 -7.52 -6.81 -19.05
N ALA A 122 -6.60 -6.79 -20.03
CA ALA A 122 -6.85 -6.20 -21.34
C ALA A 122 -6.06 -6.91 -22.45
N THR A 123 -6.55 -6.78 -23.68
CA THR A 123 -5.86 -7.21 -24.91
C THR A 123 -5.18 -6.07 -25.67
N ASP A 124 -5.42 -4.83 -25.23
CA ASP A 124 -4.91 -3.61 -25.87
C ASP A 124 -4.63 -2.55 -24.78
N VAL A 125 -3.93 -1.49 -25.18
CA VAL A 125 -3.52 -0.38 -24.34
C VAL A 125 -4.75 0.31 -23.72
N GLN A 126 -4.94 0.08 -22.42
CA GLN A 126 -5.96 0.76 -21.63
C GLN A 126 -5.68 2.27 -21.51
N LEU A 127 -6.73 3.05 -21.26
CA LEU A 127 -6.59 4.46 -20.91
C LEU A 127 -5.78 4.64 -19.63
N CYS A 128 -5.03 5.73 -19.56
CA CYS A 128 -4.25 6.00 -18.36
C CYS A 128 -5.16 6.37 -17.18
N PRO A 129 -4.90 5.90 -15.95
CA PRO A 129 -5.84 6.06 -14.85
C PRO A 129 -6.23 7.52 -14.57
N HIS A 130 -5.32 8.48 -14.78
CA HIS A 130 -5.54 9.87 -14.40
C HIS A 130 -6.09 10.77 -15.52
N ASN A 131 -6.20 10.27 -16.77
CA ASN A 131 -6.78 11.04 -17.89
C ASN A 131 -7.15 10.17 -19.09
N ARG A 132 -7.97 10.72 -19.98
CA ARG A 132 -8.43 10.03 -21.21
C ARG A 132 -7.53 10.20 -22.45
N LYS A 133 -6.43 10.94 -22.35
CA LYS A 133 -5.63 11.36 -23.52
C LYS A 133 -4.51 10.40 -23.87
N TRP A 134 -4.09 9.58 -22.91
CA TRP A 134 -2.89 8.75 -22.99
C TRP A 134 -3.22 7.30 -22.66
N GLY A 135 -2.40 6.37 -23.16
CA GLY A 135 -2.47 4.96 -22.80
C GLY A 135 -1.60 4.63 -21.59
N GLN A 136 -1.98 3.63 -20.80
CA GLN A 136 -1.13 3.11 -19.72
C GLN A 136 -0.27 1.93 -20.19
N VAL A 137 0.97 1.94 -19.73
CA VAL A 137 1.90 0.81 -19.78
C VAL A 137 2.34 0.52 -18.36
N VAL A 138 2.10 -0.70 -17.88
CA VAL A 138 2.55 -1.15 -16.56
C VAL A 138 3.76 -2.05 -16.75
N GLY A 139 4.93 -1.55 -16.35
CA GLY A 139 6.20 -2.24 -16.50
C GLY A 139 6.60 -3.06 -15.27
N ALA A 140 7.89 -3.31 -15.13
CA ALA A 140 8.43 -4.19 -14.09
C ALA A 140 8.14 -3.73 -12.64
N ALA A 141 8.06 -4.71 -11.74
CA ALA A 141 7.94 -4.47 -10.32
C ALA A 141 9.17 -3.71 -9.77
N LYS A 142 8.91 -2.56 -9.14
CA LYS A 142 9.86 -1.77 -8.35
C LYS A 142 10.10 -2.37 -6.96
N VAL A 143 9.03 -2.86 -6.33
CA VAL A 143 9.07 -3.40 -4.96
C VAL A 143 8.38 -4.76 -4.95
N LYS A 144 8.97 -5.70 -4.21
CA LYS A 144 8.43 -7.04 -3.95
C LYS A 144 8.59 -7.35 -2.47
N GLY A 145 7.54 -7.82 -1.81
CA GLY A 145 7.63 -8.21 -0.40
C GLY A 145 6.32 -8.74 0.16
N LEU A 146 6.26 -8.79 1.49
CA LEU A 146 5.04 -9.08 2.24
C LEU A 146 4.58 -7.83 2.99
N ARG A 147 3.28 -7.54 2.96
CA ARG A 147 2.68 -6.45 3.74
C ARG A 147 1.58 -7.01 4.63
N GLN A 148 1.50 -6.48 5.85
CA GLN A 148 0.46 -6.87 6.80
C GLN A 148 -0.92 -6.53 6.23
N VAL A 149 -1.86 -7.46 6.38
CA VAL A 149 -3.28 -7.23 6.13
C VAL A 149 -4.05 -7.80 7.31
N GLY A 150 -4.18 -7.05 8.39
CA GLY A 150 -4.73 -7.52 9.66
C GLY A 150 -3.79 -8.42 10.46
N PRO A 151 -3.96 -8.58 11.78
CA PRO A 151 -3.07 -9.37 12.64
C PRO A 151 -2.86 -10.81 12.13
N GLY A 152 -1.62 -11.29 12.15
CA GLY A 152 -1.27 -12.66 11.70
C GLY A 152 -1.33 -12.91 10.18
N HIS A 153 -1.82 -11.96 9.38
CA HIS A 153 -2.05 -12.16 7.96
C HIS A 153 -1.20 -11.19 7.12
N LYS A 154 -0.63 -11.71 6.03
CA LYS A 154 0.21 -10.95 5.11
C LYS A 154 -0.20 -11.20 3.66
N ALA A 155 -0.22 -10.13 2.87
CA ALA A 155 -0.40 -10.20 1.43
C ALA A 155 0.97 -10.18 0.72
N ALA A 156 1.04 -10.88 -0.42
CA ALA A 156 2.11 -10.67 -1.39
C ALA A 156 1.95 -9.27 -1.97
N TYR A 157 2.92 -8.41 -1.67
CA TYR A 157 2.90 -7.01 -2.07
C TYR A 157 3.79 -6.77 -3.28
N ARG A 158 3.30 -5.96 -4.20
CA ARG A 158 4.02 -5.49 -5.39
C ARG A 158 3.78 -4.01 -5.61
N GLU A 159 4.81 -3.31 -6.06
CA GLU A 159 4.68 -1.99 -6.68
C GLU A 159 5.21 -2.08 -8.10
N TRP A 160 4.40 -1.74 -9.08
CA TRP A 160 4.76 -1.77 -10.50
C TRP A 160 5.06 -0.36 -10.99
N LYS A 161 6.16 -0.19 -11.74
CA LYS A 161 6.44 1.08 -12.41
C LYS A 161 5.47 1.22 -13.56
N ALA A 162 4.63 2.24 -13.55
CA ALA A 162 3.68 2.48 -14.62
C ALA A 162 3.90 3.85 -15.27
N THR A 163 3.56 3.95 -16.55
CA THR A 163 3.71 5.17 -17.34
C THR A 163 2.46 5.44 -18.17
N CYS A 164 2.11 6.71 -18.31
CA CYS A 164 1.18 7.14 -19.34
C CYS A 164 1.96 7.54 -20.59
N VAL A 165 1.57 7.03 -21.75
CA VAL A 165 2.24 7.24 -23.04
C VAL A 165 1.29 7.85 -24.06
N SER A 166 1.83 8.64 -24.98
CA SER A 166 1.06 9.17 -26.11
C SER A 166 0.75 8.07 -27.14
N TYR A 167 -0.49 8.03 -27.63
CA TYR A 167 -0.90 7.09 -28.68
C TYR A 167 -0.20 7.32 -30.03
N SER A 168 0.24 8.54 -30.35
CA SER A 168 0.81 8.85 -31.66
C SER A 168 2.28 8.45 -31.83
N GLY A 169 2.99 8.14 -30.74
CA GLY A 169 4.42 7.82 -30.82
C GLY A 169 5.04 7.17 -29.58
N GLY A 170 4.23 6.70 -28.62
CA GLY A 170 4.70 5.96 -27.45
C GLY A 170 5.49 6.76 -26.41
N GLY A 171 5.72 8.05 -26.64
CA GLY A 171 6.49 8.89 -25.73
C GLY A 171 5.83 9.00 -24.34
N VAL A 172 6.62 8.77 -23.29
CA VAL A 172 6.18 8.87 -21.88
C VAL A 172 5.79 10.31 -21.54
N LYS A 173 4.57 10.49 -21.03
CA LYS A 173 3.99 11.79 -20.64
C LYS A 173 3.89 11.96 -19.13
N SER A 174 3.65 10.87 -18.41
CA SER A 174 3.68 10.87 -16.94
C SER A 174 4.00 9.48 -16.40
N ARG A 175 4.26 9.39 -15.09
CA ARG A 175 4.57 8.14 -14.39
C ARG A 175 3.71 8.02 -13.14
N TYR A 176 3.37 6.79 -12.77
CA TYR A 176 2.68 6.46 -11.54
C TYR A 176 3.11 5.07 -11.05
N VAL A 177 2.59 4.67 -9.90
CA VAL A 177 2.84 3.35 -9.33
C VAL A 177 1.50 2.63 -9.18
N GLN A 178 1.44 1.39 -9.65
CA GLN A 178 0.36 0.47 -9.33
C GLN A 178 0.79 -0.38 -8.13
N ARG A 179 0.09 -0.23 -7.00
CA ARG A 179 0.32 -0.97 -5.77
C ARG A 179 -0.66 -2.12 -5.70
N GLU A 180 -0.17 -3.30 -5.33
CA GLU A 180 -0.98 -4.52 -5.27
C GLU A 180 -0.75 -5.29 -3.97
N TRP A 181 -1.85 -5.69 -3.33
CA TRP A 181 -1.85 -6.60 -2.19
C TRP A 181 -2.63 -7.86 -2.55
N TYR A 182 -1.91 -8.96 -2.78
CA TYR A 182 -2.52 -10.24 -3.15
C TYR A 182 -2.51 -11.23 -1.98
N LEU A 183 -3.70 -11.71 -1.60
CA LEU A 183 -3.92 -12.77 -0.62
C LEU A 183 -4.26 -14.07 -1.38
N PRO A 184 -3.30 -14.95 -1.67
CA PRO A 184 -3.51 -16.10 -2.56
C PRO A 184 -4.50 -17.13 -1.97
N LYS A 185 -4.45 -17.36 -0.65
CA LYS A 185 -5.33 -18.34 0.02
C LYS A 185 -6.81 -17.95 -0.08
N THR A 186 -7.12 -16.68 0.18
CA THR A 186 -8.49 -16.16 0.10
C THR A 186 -8.84 -15.61 -1.28
N ARG A 187 -7.91 -15.60 -2.24
CA ARG A 187 -8.09 -15.04 -3.59
C ARG A 187 -8.71 -13.66 -3.54
N ILE A 188 -8.06 -12.76 -2.79
CA ILE A 188 -8.38 -11.34 -2.73
C ILE A 188 -7.18 -10.59 -3.29
N LEU A 189 -7.43 -9.65 -4.19
CA LEU A 189 -6.43 -8.75 -4.73
C LEU A 189 -6.91 -7.32 -4.54
N VAL A 190 -6.10 -6.47 -3.92
CA VAL A 190 -6.31 -5.02 -3.89
C VAL A 190 -5.38 -4.37 -4.91
N VAL A 191 -5.91 -3.55 -5.80
CA VAL A 191 -5.15 -2.83 -6.83
C VAL A 191 -5.39 -1.33 -6.68
N ASP A 192 -4.31 -0.57 -6.53
CA ASP A 192 -4.36 0.88 -6.35
C ASP A 192 -3.39 1.58 -7.31
N GLN A 193 -3.95 2.41 -8.20
CA GLN A 193 -3.23 3.22 -9.18
C GLN A 193 -3.18 4.71 -8.81
N TRP A 194 -3.72 5.07 -7.65
CA TRP A 194 -3.94 6.44 -7.20
C TRP A 194 -3.12 6.82 -5.97
N ASN A 195 -2.34 5.88 -5.43
CA ASN A 195 -1.62 6.05 -4.17
C ASN A 195 -2.58 6.51 -3.05
N THR A 196 -3.75 5.87 -2.96
CA THR A 196 -4.82 6.24 -2.03
C THR A 196 -4.26 6.44 -0.61
N PRO A 197 -4.37 7.66 -0.05
CA PRO A 197 -3.96 7.93 1.33
C PRO A 197 -4.75 7.07 2.31
N GLY A 198 -4.09 6.48 3.31
CA GLY A 198 -4.73 5.64 4.33
C GLY A 198 -5.08 4.21 3.90
N LEU A 199 -4.98 3.84 2.62
CA LEU A 199 -5.29 2.47 2.17
C LEU A 199 -4.39 1.41 2.84
N ALA A 200 -3.09 1.69 2.92
CA ALA A 200 -2.15 0.78 3.56
C ALA A 200 -2.48 0.54 5.04
N ASP A 201 -2.97 1.56 5.73
CA ASP A 201 -3.36 1.47 7.14
C ASP A 201 -4.68 0.73 7.31
N ALA A 202 -5.68 1.00 6.45
CA ALA A 202 -6.94 0.26 6.42
C ALA A 202 -6.73 -1.25 6.20
N LEU A 203 -5.74 -1.62 5.37
CA LEU A 203 -5.33 -3.01 5.19
C LEU A 203 -4.59 -3.54 6.43
N ARG A 204 -3.61 -2.79 6.94
CA ARG A 204 -2.80 -3.21 8.10
C ARG A 204 -3.66 -3.53 9.33
N TYR A 205 -4.71 -2.75 9.57
CA TYR A 205 -5.62 -2.88 10.71
C TYR A 205 -6.93 -3.60 10.36
N ALA A 206 -6.97 -4.38 9.29
CA ALA A 206 -8.11 -5.22 8.97
C ALA A 206 -8.29 -6.34 10.00
N ASP A 207 -9.52 -6.87 10.09
CA ASP A 207 -9.83 -8.01 10.95
C ASP A 207 -10.11 -9.28 10.14
N TRP A 208 -9.93 -10.44 10.78
CA TRP A 208 -10.15 -11.77 10.23
C TRP A 208 -11.01 -12.58 11.20
N ASN A 209 -12.25 -12.91 10.79
CA ASN A 209 -13.23 -13.65 11.59
C ASN A 209 -13.91 -14.76 10.79
#